data_AF-A0A8J8G182-F1
#
_entry.id   AF-A0A8J8G182-F1
#
_cell.length_a   1.000
_cell.length_b   1.000
_cell.length_c   1.000
_cell.angle_alpha   90.00
_cell.angle_beta   90.00
_cell.angle_gamma   90.00
#
_symmetry.space_group_name_H-M   'P 1'
#
loop_
_entity.id
_entity.type
_entity.pdbx_description
1 polymer ?
#
loop_
_entity_poly.entity_id
_entity_poly.type
_entity_poly.pdbx_seq_one_letter_code
_entity_poly.pdbx_strand_id
1 'polypeptide(L)'
;MAVESESPFSIVRSLVKKFLGEMRVIRTNVEEQAKARAEEIKSGSLAPGKAQYSVSEVDGIIRNFKDSYVSLFRDIHLMVVTESTSKIRQGIEQGYINAEMITQEMLDSLEKHKAEANKVPGLEKRIQEDVLKIDELNDQIGNLKAETISIQNELTDIHTTMKSKEQAIEDLSKRSTVAAVDETIIHERDQVISDKDKTIHQLSLEKNNLQSEFNRLKIERDAMAKHVEEMETRMRAVSSEAISKEDQFFDDIQKQLDKSRQTNFNLRNQVAEHEDTVRNQKIDIQQKVTQIDTLKAQLQEIQEKADGKEEESGQVEELRVQINQKDSDMERLAETMVELQQSVSSKDQELHELQKQTEEMMLQFAEKETEMKEIRDLAENATLEKTKIEEQILDKQDEIEDIKARLAESKEELKTTKQTLDVMEKQGTMTSEEKYQYELDIQKLRKKIDYSQRTLKSVEAFLNTDPKYRILYILNDFQRPLVKEEISKLLNIPEEVAAKYIYELDYFGYIKQNIVSGKTQIEATALLTPPLSYEEESEKAETTA
;
A
#
# COMPACT_ATOMS: atom_id res chain seq x y z
N MET A 1 -29.28 -8.82 -37.76
CA MET A 1 -27.88 -8.36 -37.73
C MET A 1 -27.92 -6.86 -37.59
N ALA A 2 -27.74 -6.35 -36.37
CA ALA A 2 -27.71 -4.91 -36.12
C ALA A 2 -26.40 -4.37 -36.68
N VAL A 3 -26.47 -3.57 -37.72
CA VAL A 3 -25.33 -2.79 -38.20
C VAL A 3 -25.10 -1.73 -37.14
N GLU A 4 -24.04 -1.88 -36.34
CA GLU A 4 -23.58 -0.83 -35.43
C GLU A 4 -23.37 0.42 -36.28
N SER A 5 -24.22 1.44 -36.06
CA SER A 5 -24.03 2.74 -36.71
C SER A 5 -22.75 3.34 -36.13
N GLU A 6 -21.68 3.33 -36.92
CA GLU A 6 -20.44 4.00 -36.57
C GLU A 6 -20.76 5.46 -36.23
N SER A 7 -20.41 5.89 -35.02
CA SER A 7 -20.55 7.28 -34.61
C SER A 7 -19.91 8.20 -35.67
N PRO A 8 -20.53 9.34 -36.02
CA PRO A 8 -19.94 10.31 -36.96
C PRO A 8 -18.50 10.70 -36.60
N PHE A 9 -18.17 10.70 -35.30
CA PHE A 9 -16.80 10.92 -34.82
C PHE A 9 -15.84 9.78 -35.14
N SER A 10 -16.30 8.53 -35.19
CA SER A 10 -15.50 7.37 -35.62
C SER A 10 -15.16 7.46 -37.11
N ILE A 11 -16.14 7.83 -37.93
CA ILE A 11 -15.99 8.03 -39.37
C ILE A 11 -14.98 9.16 -39.65
N VAL A 12 -15.15 10.32 -38.99
CA VAL A 12 -14.21 11.45 -39.09
C VAL A 12 -12.81 11.04 -38.62
N ARG A 13 -12.69 10.30 -37.52
CA ARG A 13 -11.38 9.84 -37.01
C ARG A 13 -10.69 8.85 -37.95
N SER A 14 -11.45 7.97 -38.59
CA SER A 14 -10.96 7.03 -39.61
C SER A 14 -10.45 7.77 -40.85
N LEU A 15 -11.22 8.76 -41.32
CA LEU A 15 -10.83 9.63 -42.44
C LEU A 15 -9.58 10.47 -42.13
N VAL A 16 -9.47 11.04 -40.92
CA VAL A 16 -8.27 11.77 -40.49
C VAL A 16 -7.05 10.85 -40.44
N LYS A 17 -7.20 9.60 -39.95
CA LYS A 17 -6.10 8.62 -39.96
C LYS A 17 -5.67 8.24 -41.38
N LYS A 18 -6.63 8.01 -42.28
CA LYS A 18 -6.34 7.71 -43.70
C LYS A 18 -5.63 8.89 -44.36
N PHE A 19 -6.10 10.11 -44.12
CA PHE A 19 -5.50 11.35 -44.59
C PHE A 19 -4.05 11.53 -44.11
N LEU A 20 -3.78 11.31 -42.83
CA LEU A 20 -2.40 11.36 -42.28
C LEU A 20 -1.49 10.31 -42.93
N GLY A 21 -2.04 9.15 -43.30
CA GLY A 21 -1.34 8.13 -44.09
C GLY A 21 -0.97 8.63 -45.49
N GLU A 22 -1.93 9.19 -46.23
CA GLU A 22 -1.69 9.75 -47.57
C GLU A 22 -0.67 10.90 -47.55
N MET A 23 -0.76 11.79 -46.56
CA MET A 23 0.20 12.89 -46.37
C MET A 23 1.63 12.40 -46.10
N ARG A 24 1.77 11.28 -45.38
CA ARG A 24 3.08 10.65 -45.17
C ARG A 24 3.67 10.13 -46.48
N VAL A 25 2.85 9.51 -47.34
CA VAL A 25 3.29 9.02 -48.66
C VAL A 25 3.71 10.17 -49.58
N ILE A 26 2.93 11.25 -49.62
CA ILE A 26 3.28 12.45 -50.41
C ILE A 26 4.62 13.01 -49.93
N ARG A 27 4.81 13.14 -48.62
CA ARG A 27 6.08 13.59 -48.05
C ARG A 27 7.26 12.72 -48.48
N THR A 28 7.15 11.40 -48.40
CA THR A 28 8.23 10.48 -48.80
C THR A 28 8.55 10.61 -50.28
N ASN A 29 7.54 10.65 -51.16
CA ASN A 29 7.73 10.81 -52.60
C ASN A 29 8.41 12.15 -52.96
N VAL A 30 8.02 13.22 -52.27
CA VAL A 30 8.58 14.56 -52.45
C VAL A 30 10.04 14.59 -51.97
N GLU A 31 10.36 13.95 -50.83
CA GLU A 31 11.73 13.82 -50.34
C GLU A 31 12.62 13.03 -51.32
N GLU A 32 12.11 11.96 -51.93
CA GLU A 32 12.82 11.18 -52.95
C GLU A 32 13.02 11.96 -54.25
N GLN A 33 12.00 12.67 -54.75
CA GLN A 33 12.14 13.53 -55.93
C GLN A 33 13.09 14.71 -55.68
N ALA A 34 13.04 15.31 -54.50
CA ALA A 34 13.97 16.36 -54.09
C ALA A 34 15.41 15.87 -54.13
N LYS A 35 15.65 14.66 -53.59
CA LYS A 35 16.97 14.04 -53.57
C LYS A 35 17.47 13.71 -54.97
N ALA A 36 16.63 13.10 -55.82
CA ALA A 36 16.98 12.76 -57.19
C ALA A 36 17.30 14.01 -58.03
N ARG A 37 16.48 15.06 -57.96
CA ARG A 37 16.72 16.31 -58.70
C ARG A 37 17.87 17.13 -58.12
N ALA A 38 18.12 17.08 -56.82
CA ALA A 38 19.30 17.71 -56.22
C ALA A 38 20.60 17.03 -56.70
N GLU A 39 20.62 15.71 -56.85
CA GLU A 39 21.74 14.97 -57.43
C GLU A 39 21.91 15.27 -58.93
N GLU A 40 20.81 15.44 -59.67
CA GLU A 40 20.84 15.88 -61.08
C GLU A 40 21.41 17.30 -61.24
N ILE A 41 20.96 18.26 -60.42
CA ILE A 41 21.51 19.64 -60.42
C ILE A 41 22.99 19.62 -60.05
N LYS A 42 23.39 18.80 -59.06
CA LYS A 42 24.80 18.66 -58.64
C LYS A 42 25.67 18.06 -59.74
N SER A 43 25.18 17.03 -60.43
CA SER A 43 25.92 16.37 -61.52
C SER A 43 25.95 17.22 -62.80
N GLY A 44 24.86 17.93 -63.13
CA GLY A 44 24.79 18.84 -64.29
C GLY A 44 25.55 20.15 -64.10
N SER A 45 25.79 20.58 -62.85
CA SER A 45 26.62 21.76 -62.54
C SER A 45 28.13 21.50 -62.68
N LEU A 46 28.54 20.24 -62.82
CA LEU A 46 29.93 19.84 -63.00
C LEU A 46 30.13 19.34 -64.44
N ALA A 47 31.14 19.85 -65.15
CA ALA A 47 31.47 19.37 -66.47
C ALA A 47 32.13 17.97 -66.36
N PRO A 48 31.56 16.92 -66.98
CA PRO A 48 32.13 15.58 -66.91
C PRO A 48 33.55 15.57 -67.49
N GLY A 49 34.52 15.07 -66.71
CA GLY A 49 35.93 14.92 -67.12
C GLY A 49 36.86 16.11 -66.81
N LYS A 50 36.36 17.22 -66.23
CA LYS A 50 37.21 18.37 -65.86
C LYS A 50 37.69 18.24 -64.41
N ALA A 51 39.00 18.04 -64.19
CA ALA A 51 39.59 17.84 -62.86
C ALA A 51 39.96 19.15 -62.14
N GLN A 52 40.03 20.27 -62.85
CA GLN A 52 40.40 21.58 -62.30
C GLN A 52 39.50 22.68 -62.88
N TYR A 53 39.07 23.59 -62.01
CA TYR A 53 38.23 24.75 -62.34
C TYR A 53 38.94 26.02 -61.87
N SER A 54 38.86 27.09 -62.66
CA SER A 54 39.30 28.42 -62.24
C SER A 54 38.34 29.01 -61.20
N VAL A 55 38.80 29.98 -60.41
CA VAL A 55 37.98 30.63 -59.36
C VAL A 55 36.69 31.24 -59.94
N SER A 56 36.76 31.88 -61.11
CA SER A 56 35.58 32.44 -61.79
C SER A 56 34.59 31.38 -62.29
N GLU A 57 35.09 30.22 -62.74
CA GLU A 57 34.23 29.10 -63.12
C GLU A 57 33.57 28.47 -61.90
N VAL A 58 34.29 28.35 -60.78
CA VAL A 58 33.73 27.89 -59.51
C VAL A 58 32.63 28.83 -59.03
N ASP A 59 32.82 30.15 -59.09
CA ASP A 59 31.79 31.13 -58.73
C ASP A 59 30.54 31.04 -59.63
N GLY A 60 30.72 30.83 -60.93
CA GLY A 60 29.63 30.61 -61.88
C GLY A 60 28.85 29.32 -61.61
N ILE A 61 29.57 28.22 -61.32
CA ILE A 61 28.98 26.94 -60.93
C ILE A 61 28.20 27.09 -59.63
N ILE A 62 28.74 27.77 -58.62
CA ILE A 62 28.08 28.02 -57.33
C ILE A 62 26.79 28.82 -57.52
N ARG A 63 26.79 29.88 -58.35
CA ARG A 63 25.57 30.66 -58.61
C ARG A 63 24.52 29.84 -59.34
N ASN A 64 24.89 29.16 -60.43
CA ASN A 64 23.95 28.33 -61.20
C ASN A 64 23.37 27.20 -60.36
N PHE A 65 24.20 26.55 -59.54
CA PHE A 65 23.75 25.54 -58.59
C PHE A 65 22.77 26.14 -57.58
N LYS A 66 23.10 27.29 -56.98
CA LYS A 66 22.24 27.96 -56.00
C LYS A 66 20.89 28.36 -56.60
N ASP A 67 20.87 28.97 -57.79
CA ASP A 67 19.63 29.42 -58.44
C ASP A 67 18.75 28.23 -58.85
N SER A 68 19.35 27.17 -59.40
CA SER A 68 18.65 25.95 -59.76
C SER A 68 18.10 25.22 -58.54
N TYR A 69 18.88 25.17 -57.46
CA TYR A 69 18.47 24.56 -56.20
C TYR A 69 17.34 25.36 -55.53
N VAL A 70 17.42 26.69 -55.51
CA VAL A 70 16.35 27.56 -54.99
C VAL A 70 15.07 27.41 -55.81
N SER A 71 15.17 27.34 -57.15
CA SER A 71 14.01 27.09 -58.02
C SER A 71 13.38 25.72 -57.73
N LEU A 72 14.21 24.67 -57.60
CA LEU A 72 13.74 23.33 -57.24
C LEU A 72 12.99 23.34 -55.90
N PHE A 73 13.53 23.98 -54.87
CA PHE A 73 12.86 24.09 -53.57
C PHE A 73 11.54 24.84 -53.67
N ARG A 74 11.46 25.88 -54.49
CA ARG A 74 10.23 26.63 -54.73
C ARG A 74 9.18 25.76 -55.41
N ASP A 75 9.56 25.00 -56.44
CA ASP A 75 8.66 24.13 -57.18
C ASP A 75 8.15 22.97 -56.31
N ILE A 76 9.05 22.36 -55.54
CA ILE A 76 8.73 21.31 -54.57
C ILE A 76 7.80 21.84 -53.48
N HIS A 77 8.09 23.02 -52.93
CA HIS A 77 7.22 23.65 -51.93
C HIS A 77 5.83 23.95 -52.50
N LEU A 78 5.75 24.48 -53.72
CA LEU A 78 4.48 24.79 -54.37
C LEU A 78 3.68 23.52 -54.68
N MET A 79 4.34 22.45 -55.12
CA MET A 79 3.75 21.13 -55.32
C MET A 79 3.18 20.58 -54.03
N VAL A 80 3.98 20.54 -52.95
CA VAL A 80 3.54 20.07 -51.63
C VAL A 80 2.35 20.88 -51.14
N VAL A 81 2.41 22.21 -51.21
CA VAL A 81 1.32 23.08 -50.75
C VAL A 81 0.05 22.81 -51.55
N THR A 82 0.16 22.70 -52.87
CA THR A 82 -1.00 22.52 -53.76
C THR A 82 -1.62 21.14 -53.59
N GLU A 83 -0.82 20.08 -53.57
CA GLU A 83 -1.27 18.70 -53.43
C GLU A 83 -1.83 18.44 -52.04
N SER A 84 -1.15 18.92 -50.99
CA SER A 84 -1.64 18.83 -49.60
C SER A 84 -2.94 19.59 -49.42
N THR A 85 -3.05 20.81 -49.96
CA THR A 85 -4.29 21.61 -49.86
C THR A 85 -5.44 20.93 -50.58
N SER A 86 -5.19 20.36 -51.76
CA SER A 86 -6.18 19.58 -52.51
C SER A 86 -6.66 18.37 -51.71
N LYS A 87 -5.74 17.60 -51.13
CA LYS A 87 -6.06 16.41 -50.31
C LYS A 87 -6.77 16.76 -49.01
N ILE A 88 -6.40 17.85 -48.35
CA ILE A 88 -7.10 18.36 -47.16
C ILE A 88 -8.55 18.69 -47.53
N ARG A 89 -8.74 19.43 -48.63
CA ARG A 89 -10.07 19.79 -49.11
C ARG A 89 -10.90 18.54 -49.40
N GLN A 90 -10.38 17.59 -50.18
CA GLN A 90 -11.07 16.33 -50.50
C GLN A 90 -11.42 15.54 -49.23
N GLY A 91 -10.51 15.48 -48.25
CA GLY A 91 -10.77 14.79 -46.99
C GLY A 91 -11.88 15.45 -46.16
N ILE A 92 -11.93 16.78 -46.15
CA ILE A 92 -13.00 17.55 -45.49
C ILE A 92 -14.34 17.36 -46.21
N GLU A 93 -14.36 17.49 -47.54
CA GLU A 93 -15.55 17.32 -48.37
C GLU A 93 -16.13 15.90 -48.22
N GLN A 94 -15.29 14.87 -48.31
CA GLN A 94 -15.70 13.49 -48.08
C GLN A 94 -16.15 13.25 -46.64
N GLY A 95 -15.55 13.94 -45.67
CA GLY A 95 -15.97 13.91 -44.27
C GLY A 95 -17.38 14.45 -44.08
N TYR A 96 -17.72 15.56 -44.72
CA TYR A 96 -19.07 16.12 -44.70
C TYR A 96 -20.09 15.24 -45.45
N ILE A 97 -19.69 14.62 -46.57
CA ILE A 97 -20.54 13.65 -47.29
C ILE A 97 -20.82 12.42 -46.43
N ASN A 98 -19.77 11.79 -45.88
CA ASN A 98 -19.91 10.58 -45.09
C ASN A 98 -20.61 10.82 -43.74
N ALA A 99 -20.63 12.06 -43.25
CA ALA A 99 -21.40 12.48 -42.09
C ALA A 99 -22.85 12.90 -42.45
N GLU A 100 -23.28 12.70 -43.71
CA GLU A 100 -24.60 13.08 -44.23
C GLU A 100 -24.94 14.58 -44.09
N MET A 101 -23.94 15.44 -43.92
CA MET A 101 -24.12 16.88 -43.73
C MET A 101 -24.29 17.63 -45.05
N ILE A 102 -23.72 17.10 -46.14
CA ILE A 102 -23.89 17.59 -47.51
C ILE A 102 -24.03 16.39 -48.44
N THR A 103 -24.84 16.50 -49.50
CA THR A 103 -24.93 15.44 -50.51
C THR A 103 -23.84 15.61 -51.57
N GLN A 104 -23.48 14.52 -52.25
CA GLN A 104 -22.57 14.58 -53.39
C GLN A 104 -23.09 15.54 -54.48
N GLU A 105 -24.41 15.58 -54.70
CA GLU A 105 -25.05 16.50 -55.64
C GLU A 105 -24.84 17.98 -55.29
N MET A 106 -24.78 18.33 -54.00
CA MET A 106 -24.50 19.69 -53.56
C MET A 106 -23.04 20.10 -53.86
N LEU A 107 -22.10 19.16 -53.74
CA LEU A 107 -20.70 19.39 -54.11
C LEU A 107 -20.52 19.53 -55.62
N ASP A 108 -21.16 18.67 -56.40
CA ASP A 108 -21.12 18.73 -57.87
C ASP A 108 -21.73 20.05 -58.38
N SER A 109 -22.81 20.52 -57.74
CA SER A 109 -23.40 21.83 -58.03
C SER A 109 -22.46 23.00 -57.67
N LEU A 110 -21.75 22.91 -56.54
CA LEU A 110 -20.76 23.90 -56.13
C LEU A 110 -19.57 23.94 -57.10
N GLU A 111 -19.09 22.80 -57.58
CA GLU A 111 -18.04 22.74 -58.60
C GLU A 111 -18.49 23.35 -59.93
N LYS A 112 -19.73 23.06 -60.35
CA LYS A 112 -20.33 23.69 -61.53
C LYS A 112 -20.39 25.21 -61.39
N HIS A 113 -20.85 25.72 -60.25
CA HIS A 113 -20.89 27.16 -60.01
C HIS A 113 -19.49 27.79 -59.92
N LYS A 114 -18.48 27.10 -59.38
CA LYS A 114 -17.08 27.56 -59.46
C LYS A 114 -16.56 27.61 -60.90
N ALA A 115 -16.88 26.61 -61.72
CA ALA A 115 -16.49 26.58 -63.13
C ALA A 115 -17.18 27.69 -63.93
N GLU A 116 -18.43 28.02 -63.61
CA GLU A 116 -19.14 29.17 -64.18
C GLU A 116 -18.53 30.51 -63.70
N ALA A 117 -18.21 30.64 -62.41
CA ALA A 117 -17.56 31.82 -61.84
C ALA A 117 -16.18 32.07 -62.47
N ASN A 118 -15.40 31.03 -62.75
CA ASN A 118 -14.10 31.15 -63.42
C ASN A 118 -14.22 31.67 -64.87
N LYS A 119 -15.41 31.62 -65.49
CA LYS A 119 -15.65 32.22 -66.81
C LYS A 119 -15.95 33.71 -66.73
N VAL A 120 -16.36 34.23 -65.56
CA VAL A 120 -16.76 35.63 -65.37
C VAL A 120 -15.63 36.61 -65.73
N PRO A 121 -14.37 36.44 -65.29
CA PRO A 121 -13.30 37.36 -65.68
C PRO A 121 -13.05 37.42 -67.20
N GLY A 122 -13.22 36.29 -67.89
CA GLY A 122 -13.10 36.22 -69.36
C GLY A 122 -14.29 36.82 -70.11
N LEU A 123 -15.46 36.90 -69.48
CA LEU A 123 -16.62 37.62 -69.99
C LEU A 123 -16.51 39.12 -69.69
N GLU A 124 -16.03 39.51 -68.51
CA GLU A 124 -15.74 40.90 -68.15
C GLU A 124 -14.73 41.54 -69.12
N LYS A 125 -13.65 40.82 -69.46
CA LYS A 125 -12.68 41.28 -70.46
C LYS A 125 -13.33 41.49 -71.83
N ARG A 126 -14.19 40.57 -72.27
CA ARG A 126 -14.94 40.71 -73.54
C ARG A 126 -15.90 41.89 -73.52
N ILE A 127 -16.60 42.10 -72.41
CA ILE A 127 -17.47 43.28 -72.23
C ILE A 127 -16.65 44.57 -72.33
N GLN A 128 -15.47 44.64 -71.71
CA GLN A 128 -14.58 45.81 -71.84
C GLN A 128 -14.13 46.04 -73.29
N GLU A 129 -13.77 44.97 -74.02
CA GLU A 129 -13.42 45.05 -75.44
C GLU A 129 -14.62 45.52 -76.30
N ASP A 130 -15.81 45.01 -76.04
CA ASP A 130 -17.04 45.41 -76.74
C ASP A 130 -17.43 46.87 -76.43
N VAL A 131 -17.24 47.35 -75.20
CA VAL A 131 -17.46 48.76 -74.82
C VAL A 131 -16.53 49.68 -75.61
N LEU A 132 -15.24 49.35 -75.70
CA LEU A 132 -14.29 50.14 -76.50
C LEU A 132 -14.70 50.18 -77.99
N LYS A 133 -15.21 49.07 -78.52
CA LYS A 133 -15.68 48.99 -79.90
C LYS A 133 -16.96 49.79 -80.13
N ILE A 134 -17.85 49.85 -79.14
CA ILE A 134 -19.04 50.72 -79.18
C ILE A 134 -18.64 52.19 -79.21
N ASP A 135 -17.65 52.59 -78.42
CA ASP A 135 -17.13 53.97 -78.42
C ASP A 135 -16.54 54.34 -79.79
N GLU A 136 -15.73 53.45 -80.40
CA GLU A 136 -15.22 53.65 -81.76
C GLU A 136 -16.32 53.79 -82.81
N LEU A 137 -17.38 52.98 -82.73
CA LEU A 137 -18.53 53.07 -83.64
C LEU A 137 -19.32 54.36 -83.43
N ASN A 138 -19.46 54.83 -82.19
CA ASN A 138 -20.13 56.08 -81.88
C ASN A 138 -19.36 57.29 -82.44
N ASP A 139 -18.03 57.27 -82.37
CA ASP A 139 -17.19 58.30 -83.01
C ASP A 139 -17.36 58.30 -84.54
N GLN A 140 -17.43 57.13 -85.17
CA GLN A 140 -17.71 57.01 -86.60
C GLN A 140 -19.09 57.56 -86.97
N ILE A 141 -20.13 57.26 -86.17
CA ILE A 141 -21.48 57.83 -86.36
C ILE A 141 -21.44 59.35 -86.21
N GLY A 142 -20.69 59.88 -85.24
CA GLY A 142 -20.49 61.31 -85.05
C GLY A 142 -19.90 61.98 -86.29
N ASN A 143 -18.86 61.37 -86.88
CA ASN A 143 -18.22 61.87 -88.10
C ASN A 143 -19.17 61.82 -89.32
N LEU A 144 -19.87 60.71 -89.53
CA LEU A 144 -20.84 60.58 -90.63
C LEU A 144 -22.00 61.57 -90.50
N LYS A 145 -22.43 61.88 -89.28
CA LYS A 145 -23.47 62.88 -89.03
C LYS A 145 -22.98 64.29 -89.38
N ALA A 146 -21.73 64.62 -89.06
CA ALA A 146 -21.12 65.90 -89.45
C ALA A 146 -21.00 66.02 -90.98
N GLU A 147 -20.60 64.94 -91.66
CA GLU A 147 -20.52 64.87 -93.12
C GLU A 147 -21.91 65.05 -93.77
N THR A 148 -22.94 64.40 -93.23
CA THR A 148 -24.33 64.55 -93.70
C THR A 148 -24.81 65.99 -93.60
N ILE A 149 -24.50 66.68 -92.49
CA ILE A 149 -24.83 68.11 -92.33
C ILE A 149 -24.09 68.96 -93.38
N SER A 150 -22.83 68.65 -93.67
CA SER A 150 -22.04 69.35 -94.69
C SER A 150 -22.68 69.21 -96.08
N ILE A 151 -22.99 67.98 -96.49
CA ILE A 151 -23.63 67.68 -97.78
C ILE A 151 -24.97 68.39 -97.88
N GLN A 152 -25.75 68.42 -96.81
CA GLN A 152 -27.07 69.07 -96.81
C GLN A 152 -26.98 70.60 -96.97
N ASN A 153 -25.92 71.23 -96.44
CA ASN A 153 -25.65 72.64 -96.69
C ASN A 153 -25.29 72.89 -98.17
N GLU A 154 -24.41 72.08 -98.76
CA GLU A 154 -24.04 72.18 -100.18
C GLU A 154 -25.25 72.00 -101.11
N LEU A 155 -26.14 71.07 -100.79
CA LEU A 155 -27.37 70.82 -101.57
C LEU A 155 -28.31 72.04 -101.56
N THR A 156 -28.36 72.74 -100.43
CA THR A 156 -29.14 73.98 -100.26
C THR A 156 -28.58 75.10 -101.15
N ASP A 157 -27.26 75.26 -101.21
CA ASP A 157 -26.59 76.24 -102.07
C ASP A 157 -26.79 75.94 -103.57
N ILE A 158 -26.74 74.67 -103.97
CA ILE A 158 -27.05 74.27 -105.36
C ILE A 158 -28.50 74.62 -105.71
N HIS A 159 -29.44 74.34 -104.81
CA HIS A 159 -30.86 74.59 -105.05
C HIS A 159 -31.16 76.09 -105.24
N THR A 160 -30.53 76.97 -104.46
CA THR A 160 -30.67 78.43 -104.63
C THR A 160 -30.11 78.91 -105.96
N THR A 161 -28.97 78.36 -106.39
CA THR A 161 -28.32 78.70 -107.67
C THR A 161 -29.18 78.29 -108.86
N MET A 162 -29.78 77.10 -108.81
CA MET A 162 -30.63 76.57 -109.88
C MET A 162 -31.87 77.43 -110.11
N LYS A 163 -32.55 77.83 -109.03
CA LYS A 163 -33.73 78.70 -109.08
C LYS A 163 -33.42 80.07 -109.71
N SER A 164 -32.25 80.64 -109.43
CA SER A 164 -31.80 81.89 -110.06
C SER A 164 -31.62 81.75 -111.57
N LYS A 165 -31.17 80.59 -112.07
CA LYS A 165 -30.96 80.36 -113.50
C LYS A 165 -32.26 80.10 -114.27
N GLU A 166 -33.22 79.42 -113.66
CA GLU A 166 -34.55 79.19 -114.28
C GLU A 166 -35.27 80.51 -114.56
N GLN A 167 -35.20 81.48 -113.64
CA GLN A 167 -35.78 82.81 -113.81
C GLN A 167 -35.22 83.55 -115.04
N ALA A 168 -33.91 83.43 -115.30
CA ALA A 168 -33.25 84.08 -116.44
C ALA A 168 -33.67 83.50 -117.80
N ILE A 169 -34.00 82.19 -117.84
CA ILE A 169 -34.48 81.52 -119.05
C ILE A 169 -35.90 81.99 -119.39
N GLU A 170 -36.75 82.18 -118.37
CA GLU A 170 -38.13 82.64 -118.55
C GLU A 170 -38.21 84.05 -119.15
N ASP A 171 -37.29 84.93 -118.79
CA ASP A 171 -37.22 86.31 -119.30
C ASP A 171 -36.80 86.38 -120.78
N LEU A 172 -35.97 85.45 -121.25
CA LEU A 172 -35.56 85.36 -122.65
C LEU A 172 -36.69 84.84 -123.55
N SER A 173 -37.54 83.97 -123.03
CA SER A 173 -38.66 83.36 -123.78
C SER A 173 -39.73 84.38 -124.18
N LYS A 174 -39.91 85.48 -123.42
CA LYS A 174 -40.99 86.47 -123.62
C LYS A 174 -40.76 87.48 -124.76
N ARG A 175 -39.66 87.40 -125.53
CA ARG A 175 -39.16 88.53 -126.36
C ARG A 175 -39.22 88.39 -127.89
N SER A 176 -39.91 87.41 -128.50
CA SER A 176 -39.83 87.19 -129.96
C SER A 176 -41.17 86.89 -130.67
N THR A 177 -41.66 87.81 -131.52
CA THR A 177 -42.77 87.57 -132.50
C THR A 177 -42.57 88.27 -133.86
N VAL A 178 -42.34 87.43 -134.88
CA VAL A 178 -42.74 87.34 -136.31
C VAL A 178 -43.39 88.53 -137.09
N ALA A 179 -42.98 88.70 -138.37
CA ALA A 179 -43.79 89.22 -139.52
C ALA A 179 -43.24 88.62 -140.85
N ALA A 180 -43.99 87.81 -141.63
CA ALA A 180 -44.96 88.07 -142.72
C ALA A 180 -44.33 88.36 -144.11
N VAL A 181 -44.81 87.70 -145.17
CA VAL A 181 -43.93 87.02 -146.16
C VAL A 181 -44.66 86.92 -147.55
N ASP A 182 -43.93 87.13 -148.68
CA ASP A 182 -44.37 87.47 -150.07
C ASP A 182 -44.03 86.41 -151.18
N GLU A 183 -45.04 85.86 -151.88
CA GLU A 183 -45.12 84.83 -152.98
C GLU A 183 -43.92 83.94 -153.46
N THR A 184 -42.64 84.31 -153.39
CA THR A 184 -41.50 83.35 -153.43
C THR A 184 -41.52 82.40 -152.24
N ILE A 185 -42.16 82.88 -151.17
CA ILE A 185 -42.59 82.11 -150.01
C ILE A 185 -43.34 80.87 -150.40
N ILE A 186 -44.19 80.84 -151.43
CA ILE A 186 -45.05 79.65 -151.62
C ILE A 186 -44.20 78.42 -151.97
N HIS A 187 -43.10 78.60 -152.70
CA HIS A 187 -42.16 77.52 -153.01
C HIS A 187 -41.22 77.21 -151.84
N GLU A 188 -40.71 78.24 -151.17
CA GLU A 188 -39.95 78.07 -149.91
C GLU A 188 -40.83 77.48 -148.80
N ARG A 189 -42.13 77.75 -148.79
CA ARG A 189 -43.16 77.24 -147.89
C ARG A 189 -43.37 75.77 -148.19
N ASP A 190 -43.44 75.35 -149.44
CA ASP A 190 -43.61 73.94 -149.76
C ASP A 190 -42.33 73.13 -149.42
N GLN A 191 -41.15 73.72 -149.60
CA GLN A 191 -39.89 73.14 -149.12
C GLN A 191 -39.81 73.12 -147.58
N VAL A 192 -40.20 74.22 -146.91
CA VAL A 192 -40.29 74.32 -145.45
C VAL A 192 -41.39 73.41 -144.91
N ILE A 193 -42.49 73.20 -145.61
CA ILE A 193 -43.54 72.23 -145.28
C ILE A 193 -42.94 70.83 -145.37
N SER A 194 -42.21 70.50 -146.45
CA SER A 194 -41.54 69.20 -146.58
C SER A 194 -40.50 68.96 -145.46
N ASP A 195 -39.70 69.98 -145.12
CA ASP A 195 -38.70 69.87 -144.06
C ASP A 195 -39.35 69.88 -142.66
N LYS A 196 -40.45 70.59 -142.49
CA LYS A 196 -41.30 70.50 -141.28
C LYS A 196 -42.00 69.14 -141.21
N ASP A 197 -42.42 68.54 -142.31
CA ASP A 197 -43.04 67.21 -142.33
C ASP A 197 -42.02 66.13 -141.95
N LYS A 198 -40.77 66.24 -142.44
CA LYS A 198 -39.66 65.39 -141.96
C LYS A 198 -39.40 65.58 -140.47
N THR A 199 -39.40 66.83 -140.01
CA THR A 199 -39.22 67.16 -138.58
C THR A 199 -40.38 66.63 -137.74
N ILE A 200 -41.62 66.76 -138.21
CA ILE A 200 -42.84 66.23 -137.58
C ILE A 200 -42.76 64.71 -137.53
N HIS A 201 -42.29 64.06 -138.60
CA HIS A 201 -42.09 62.60 -138.61
C HIS A 201 -41.03 62.17 -137.59
N GLN A 202 -39.89 62.87 -137.54
CA GLN A 202 -38.83 62.62 -136.56
C GLN A 202 -39.31 62.83 -135.12
N LEU A 203 -40.00 63.93 -134.85
CA LEU A 203 -40.62 64.21 -133.55
C LEU A 203 -41.72 63.20 -133.21
N SER A 204 -42.44 62.68 -134.20
CA SER A 204 -43.44 61.63 -133.99
C SER A 204 -42.78 60.30 -133.63
N LEU A 205 -41.64 59.96 -134.23
CA LEU A 205 -40.85 58.80 -133.85
C LEU A 205 -40.27 58.96 -132.44
N GLU A 206 -39.73 60.13 -132.12
CA GLU A 206 -39.21 60.45 -130.79
C GLU A 206 -40.32 60.41 -129.72
N LYS A 207 -41.49 60.98 -130.02
CA LYS A 207 -42.68 60.87 -129.17
C LYS A 207 -43.07 59.42 -128.92
N ASN A 208 -43.04 58.57 -129.95
CA ASN A 208 -43.36 57.14 -129.79
C ASN A 208 -42.31 56.39 -128.97
N ASN A 209 -41.03 56.74 -129.13
CA ASN A 209 -39.94 56.19 -128.31
C ASN A 209 -40.06 56.63 -126.85
N LEU A 210 -40.24 57.93 -126.59
CA LEU A 210 -40.45 58.47 -125.24
C LEU A 210 -41.71 57.90 -124.59
N GLN A 211 -42.79 57.69 -125.36
CA GLN A 211 -44.00 57.03 -124.86
C GLN A 211 -43.74 55.57 -124.48
N SER A 212 -42.91 54.88 -125.26
CA SER A 212 -42.51 53.49 -124.97
C SER A 212 -41.61 53.41 -123.75
N GLU A 213 -40.65 54.33 -123.60
CA GLU A 213 -39.81 54.44 -122.40
C GLU A 213 -40.63 54.81 -121.16
N PHE A 214 -41.55 55.77 -121.28
CA PHE A 214 -42.48 56.12 -120.20
C PHE A 214 -43.30 54.92 -119.77
N ASN A 215 -43.83 54.13 -120.72
CA ASN A 215 -44.58 52.92 -120.41
C ASN A 215 -43.71 51.87 -119.71
N ARG A 216 -42.44 51.70 -120.14
CA ARG A 216 -41.47 50.81 -119.49
C ARG A 216 -41.18 51.26 -118.06
N LEU A 217 -40.85 52.53 -117.85
CA LEU A 217 -40.59 53.10 -116.52
C LEU A 217 -41.82 53.03 -115.61
N LYS A 218 -43.02 53.18 -116.18
CA LYS A 218 -44.28 53.00 -115.44
C LYS A 218 -44.43 51.57 -114.94
N ILE A 219 -44.17 50.58 -115.79
CA ILE A 219 -44.20 49.16 -115.41
C ILE A 219 -43.15 48.86 -114.33
N GLU A 220 -41.93 49.40 -114.48
CA GLU A 220 -40.85 49.21 -113.49
C GLU A 220 -41.20 49.86 -112.14
N ARG A 221 -41.75 51.07 -112.15
CA ARG A 221 -42.23 51.76 -110.94
C ARG A 221 -43.36 51.00 -110.27
N ASP A 222 -44.32 50.47 -111.03
CA ASP A 222 -45.41 49.66 -110.49
C ASP A 222 -44.89 48.35 -109.88
N ALA A 223 -43.88 47.72 -110.50
CA ALA A 223 -43.22 46.53 -109.95
C ALA A 223 -42.44 46.82 -108.66
N MET A 224 -41.69 47.92 -108.61
CA MET A 224 -40.98 48.36 -107.40
C MET A 224 -41.96 48.72 -106.27
N ALA A 225 -43.06 49.41 -106.57
CA ALA A 225 -44.09 49.72 -105.59
C ALA A 225 -44.69 48.46 -104.97
N LYS A 226 -44.98 47.44 -105.79
CA LYS A 226 -45.44 46.14 -105.31
C LYS A 226 -44.38 45.44 -104.44
N HIS A 227 -43.11 45.49 -104.82
CA HIS A 227 -42.03 44.92 -104.01
C HIS A 227 -41.90 45.62 -102.64
N VAL A 228 -42.05 46.94 -102.59
CA VAL A 228 -42.08 47.69 -101.32
C VAL A 228 -43.26 47.26 -100.45
N GLU A 229 -44.47 47.13 -101.02
CA GLU A 229 -45.65 46.65 -100.30
C GLU A 229 -45.45 45.22 -99.72
N GLU A 230 -44.83 44.32 -100.49
CA GLU A 230 -44.47 42.97 -100.03
C GLU A 230 -43.44 43.00 -98.90
N MET A 231 -42.42 43.87 -98.98
CA MET A 231 -41.44 44.05 -97.91
C MET A 231 -42.07 44.63 -96.64
N GLU A 232 -42.92 45.65 -96.75
CA GLU A 232 -43.64 46.21 -95.59
C GLU A 232 -44.52 45.16 -94.92
N THR A 233 -45.20 44.33 -95.70
CA THR A 233 -46.03 43.24 -95.18
C THR A 233 -45.18 42.19 -94.45
N ARG A 234 -44.03 41.81 -95.02
CA ARG A 234 -43.08 40.91 -94.35
C ARG A 234 -42.52 41.52 -93.07
N MET A 235 -42.16 42.79 -93.08
CA MET A 235 -41.68 43.49 -91.89
C MET A 235 -42.74 43.49 -90.79
N ARG A 236 -44.00 43.81 -91.10
CA ARG A 236 -45.10 43.77 -90.12
C ARG A 236 -45.29 42.35 -89.55
N ALA A 237 -45.20 41.33 -90.38
CA ALA A 237 -45.30 39.93 -89.94
C ALA A 237 -44.15 39.54 -89.00
N VAL A 238 -42.90 39.86 -89.36
CA VAL A 238 -41.71 39.59 -88.53
C VAL A 238 -41.78 40.35 -87.21
N SER A 239 -42.17 41.63 -87.22
CA SER A 239 -42.33 42.40 -85.97
C SER A 239 -43.41 41.82 -85.07
N SER A 240 -44.55 41.41 -85.63
CA SER A 240 -45.63 40.76 -84.87
C SER A 240 -45.18 39.43 -84.26
N GLU A 241 -44.46 38.61 -85.03
CA GLU A 241 -43.91 37.34 -84.55
C GLU A 241 -42.84 37.55 -83.46
N ALA A 242 -41.99 38.56 -83.62
CA ALA A 242 -40.98 38.91 -82.62
C ALA A 242 -41.62 39.32 -81.29
N ILE A 243 -42.62 40.21 -81.32
CA ILE A 243 -43.36 40.64 -80.13
C ILE A 243 -44.04 39.44 -79.47
N SER A 244 -44.71 38.59 -80.24
CA SER A 244 -45.37 37.40 -79.69
C SER A 244 -44.40 36.41 -79.04
N LYS A 245 -43.20 36.24 -79.60
CA LYS A 245 -42.16 35.37 -79.02
C LYS A 245 -41.56 35.99 -77.75
N GLU A 246 -41.40 37.31 -77.73
CA GLU A 246 -40.94 38.06 -76.57
C GLU A 246 -41.94 37.93 -75.40
N ASP A 247 -43.24 38.10 -75.66
CA ASP A 247 -44.30 37.90 -74.65
C ASP A 247 -44.29 36.47 -74.08
N GLN A 248 -44.18 35.46 -74.95
CA GLN A 248 -44.08 34.05 -74.52
C GLN A 248 -42.85 33.80 -73.66
N PHE A 249 -41.71 34.39 -74.02
CA PHE A 249 -40.48 34.28 -73.26
C PHE A 249 -40.59 34.92 -71.87
N PHE A 250 -41.22 36.09 -71.77
CA PHE A 250 -41.49 36.73 -70.47
C PHE A 250 -42.43 35.90 -69.60
N ASP A 251 -43.50 35.35 -70.17
CA ASP A 251 -44.41 34.46 -69.47
C ASP A 251 -43.71 33.20 -68.94
N ASP A 252 -42.81 32.62 -69.72
CA ASP A 252 -42.06 31.44 -69.32
C ASP A 252 -41.03 31.74 -68.22
N ILE A 253 -40.32 32.87 -68.31
CA ILE A 253 -39.45 33.37 -67.23
C ILE A 253 -40.28 33.59 -65.96
N GLN A 254 -41.44 34.22 -66.06
CA GLN A 254 -42.29 34.49 -64.90
C GLN A 254 -42.77 33.20 -64.24
N LYS A 255 -43.20 32.20 -65.02
CA LYS A 255 -43.55 30.86 -64.51
C LYS A 255 -42.35 30.17 -63.84
N GLN A 256 -41.14 30.28 -64.40
CA GLN A 256 -39.95 29.71 -63.78
C GLN A 256 -39.60 30.41 -62.46
N LEU A 257 -39.72 31.74 -62.42
CA LEU A 257 -39.49 32.53 -61.22
C LEU A 257 -40.47 32.14 -60.10
N ASP A 258 -41.76 31.99 -60.42
CA ASP A 258 -42.77 31.62 -59.43
C ASP A 258 -42.59 30.19 -58.93
N LYS A 259 -42.19 29.24 -59.80
CA LYS A 259 -41.76 27.90 -59.38
C LYS A 259 -40.56 27.96 -58.44
N SER A 260 -39.54 28.75 -58.79
CA SER A 260 -38.34 28.92 -57.95
C SER A 260 -38.69 29.52 -56.59
N ARG A 261 -39.57 30.52 -56.53
CA ARG A 261 -40.09 31.11 -55.29
C ARG A 261 -40.81 30.09 -54.43
N GLN A 262 -41.68 29.27 -55.02
CA GLN A 262 -42.38 28.20 -54.30
C GLN A 262 -41.41 27.15 -53.75
N THR A 263 -40.42 26.74 -54.55
CA THR A 263 -39.36 25.82 -54.09
C THR A 263 -38.57 26.44 -52.93
N ASN A 264 -38.18 27.71 -53.02
CA ASN A 264 -37.45 28.40 -51.95
C ASN A 264 -38.29 28.48 -50.66
N PHE A 265 -39.58 28.76 -50.78
CA PHE A 265 -40.51 28.77 -49.64
C PHE A 265 -40.60 27.38 -48.97
N ASN A 266 -40.76 26.32 -49.76
CA ASN A 266 -40.82 24.95 -49.23
C ASN A 266 -39.50 24.57 -48.54
N LEU A 267 -38.35 24.91 -49.13
CA LEU A 267 -37.03 24.66 -48.54
C LEU A 267 -36.84 25.43 -47.23
N ARG A 268 -37.28 26.69 -47.14
CA ARG A 268 -37.23 27.46 -45.89
C ARG A 268 -38.05 26.82 -44.78
N ASN A 269 -39.23 26.29 -45.10
CA ASN A 269 -40.06 25.58 -44.12
C ASN A 269 -39.40 24.28 -43.66
N GLN A 270 -38.81 23.51 -44.57
CA GLN A 270 -38.06 22.29 -44.21
C GLN A 270 -36.85 22.61 -43.34
N VAL A 271 -36.11 23.68 -43.64
CA VAL A 271 -34.98 24.13 -42.82
C VAL A 271 -35.46 24.49 -41.41
N ALA A 272 -36.57 25.23 -41.27
CA ALA A 272 -37.13 25.57 -39.96
C ALA A 272 -37.54 24.32 -39.16
N GLU A 273 -38.17 23.33 -39.79
CA GLU A 273 -38.55 22.07 -39.16
C GLU A 273 -37.31 21.24 -38.72
N HIS A 274 -36.27 21.22 -39.55
CA HIS A 274 -35.00 20.60 -39.20
C HIS A 274 -34.27 21.33 -38.07
N GLU A 275 -34.29 22.67 -38.05
CA GLU A 275 -33.73 23.47 -36.94
C GLU A 275 -34.43 23.17 -35.62
N ASP A 276 -35.77 23.07 -35.62
CA ASP A 276 -36.55 22.68 -34.44
C ASP A 276 -36.23 21.25 -33.99
N THR A 277 -36.06 20.32 -34.93
CA THR A 277 -35.66 18.94 -34.64
C THR A 277 -34.28 18.88 -33.99
N VAL A 278 -33.29 19.58 -34.55
CA VAL A 278 -31.93 19.68 -34.01
C VAL A 278 -31.93 20.32 -32.62
N ARG A 279 -32.76 21.35 -32.41
CA ARG A 279 -32.92 21.98 -31.10
C ARG A 279 -33.44 21.00 -30.06
N ASN A 280 -34.46 20.23 -30.40
CA ASN A 280 -35.03 19.20 -29.51
C ASN A 280 -34.01 18.10 -29.21
N GLN A 281 -33.28 17.61 -30.22
CA GLN A 281 -32.21 16.63 -30.03
C GLN A 281 -31.10 17.17 -29.10
N LYS A 282 -30.73 18.45 -29.25
CA LYS A 282 -29.73 19.09 -28.37
C LYS A 282 -30.18 19.13 -26.92
N ILE A 283 -31.47 19.41 -26.67
CA ILE A 283 -32.06 19.38 -25.32
C ILE A 283 -32.01 17.96 -24.75
N ASP A 284 -32.42 16.94 -25.52
CA ASP A 284 -32.36 15.53 -25.08
C ASP A 284 -30.93 15.08 -24.75
N ILE A 285 -29.95 15.45 -25.59
CA ILE A 285 -28.53 15.18 -25.33
C ILE A 285 -28.08 15.84 -24.02
N GLN A 286 -28.43 17.11 -23.78
CA GLN A 286 -28.08 17.79 -22.52
C GLN A 286 -28.70 17.11 -21.30
N GLN A 287 -29.95 16.65 -21.39
CA GLN A 287 -30.60 15.89 -20.33
C GLN A 287 -29.88 14.56 -20.07
N LYS A 288 -29.52 13.82 -21.13
CA LYS A 288 -28.75 12.56 -21.00
C LYS A 288 -27.36 12.78 -20.43
N VAL A 289 -26.66 13.85 -20.81
CA VAL A 289 -25.36 14.21 -20.21
C VAL A 289 -25.52 14.45 -18.71
N THR A 290 -26.54 15.21 -18.30
CA THR A 290 -26.83 15.47 -16.89
C THR A 290 -27.14 14.17 -16.12
N GLN A 291 -27.87 13.24 -16.72
CA GLN A 291 -28.13 11.92 -16.14
C GLN A 291 -26.86 11.08 -16.01
N ILE A 292 -25.98 11.08 -17.02
CA ILE A 292 -24.69 10.38 -16.98
C ILE A 292 -23.82 10.93 -15.84
N ASP A 293 -23.77 12.24 -15.67
CA ASP A 293 -22.98 12.87 -14.61
C ASP A 293 -23.53 12.50 -13.22
N THR A 294 -24.87 12.44 -13.09
CA THR A 294 -25.53 11.98 -11.85
C THR A 294 -25.19 10.51 -11.56
N LEU A 295 -25.25 9.64 -12.57
CA LEU A 295 -24.91 8.22 -12.44
C LEU A 295 -23.43 8.00 -12.11
N LYS A 296 -22.53 8.81 -12.67
CA LYS A 296 -21.09 8.77 -12.32
C LYS A 296 -20.87 9.14 -10.85
N ALA A 297 -21.54 10.19 -10.36
CA ALA A 297 -21.45 10.58 -8.96
C ALA A 297 -21.95 9.47 -8.04
N GLN A 298 -23.07 8.82 -8.38
CA GLN A 298 -23.58 7.66 -7.63
C GLN A 298 -22.63 6.47 -7.67
N LEU A 299 -22.02 6.17 -8.81
CA LEU A 299 -21.01 5.10 -8.92
C LEU A 299 -19.79 5.38 -8.04
N GLN A 300 -19.32 6.63 -8.01
CA GLN A 300 -18.21 7.02 -7.15
C GLN A 300 -18.56 6.86 -5.66
N GLU A 301 -19.76 7.29 -5.24
CA GLU A 301 -20.22 7.11 -3.85
C GLU A 301 -20.35 5.62 -3.47
N ILE A 302 -20.83 4.78 -4.40
CA ILE A 302 -20.90 3.33 -4.19
C ILE A 302 -19.49 2.71 -4.09
N GLN A 303 -18.55 3.15 -4.92
CA GLN A 303 -17.16 2.71 -4.89
C GLN A 303 -16.51 3.05 -3.55
N GLU A 304 -16.64 4.30 -3.08
CA GLU A 304 -16.11 4.74 -1.79
C GLU A 304 -16.71 3.93 -0.62
N LYS A 305 -18.01 3.60 -0.67
CA LYS A 305 -18.65 2.72 0.32
C LYS A 305 -18.18 1.27 0.23
N ALA A 306 -17.85 0.77 -0.96
CA ALA A 306 -17.34 -0.58 -1.14
C ALA A 306 -15.91 -0.70 -0.58
N ASP A 307 -15.06 0.27 -0.88
CA ASP A 307 -13.68 0.34 -0.36
C ASP A 307 -13.70 0.44 1.18
N GLY A 308 -14.58 1.27 1.75
CA GLY A 308 -14.75 1.35 3.22
C GLY A 308 -15.21 0.02 3.86
N LYS A 309 -16.02 -0.78 3.17
CA LYS A 309 -16.40 -2.13 3.65
C LYS A 309 -15.25 -3.13 3.59
N GLU A 310 -14.33 -3.00 2.64
CA GLU A 310 -13.15 -3.84 2.56
C GLU A 310 -12.20 -3.56 3.74
N GLU A 311 -12.04 -2.28 4.12
CA GLU A 311 -11.32 -1.89 5.36
C GLU A 311 -12.00 -2.44 6.62
N GLU A 312 -13.33 -2.34 6.75
CA GLU A 312 -14.08 -2.93 7.86
C GLU A 312 -13.87 -4.46 7.91
N SER A 313 -13.86 -5.14 6.76
CA SER A 313 -13.58 -6.59 6.70
C SER A 313 -12.16 -6.93 7.17
N GLY A 314 -11.17 -6.09 6.85
CA GLY A 314 -9.80 -6.24 7.35
C GLY A 314 -9.72 -6.10 8.87
N GLN A 315 -10.41 -5.11 9.43
CA GLN A 315 -10.50 -4.92 10.90
C GLN A 315 -11.19 -6.11 11.59
N VAL A 316 -12.23 -6.68 10.99
CA VAL A 316 -12.89 -7.88 11.53
C VAL A 316 -11.94 -9.07 11.56
N GLU A 317 -11.14 -9.29 10.51
CA GLU A 317 -10.18 -10.39 10.48
C GLU A 317 -9.07 -10.19 11.53
N GLU A 318 -8.58 -8.96 11.70
CA GLU A 318 -7.58 -8.64 12.73
C GLU A 318 -8.12 -8.87 14.15
N LEU A 319 -9.35 -8.45 14.43
CA LEU A 319 -10.03 -8.74 15.69
C LEU A 319 -10.21 -10.25 15.91
N ARG A 320 -10.50 -11.01 14.85
CA ARG A 320 -10.64 -12.47 14.91
C ARG A 320 -9.33 -13.16 15.26
N VAL A 321 -8.22 -12.70 14.69
CA VAL A 321 -6.87 -13.17 15.05
C VAL A 321 -6.57 -12.84 16.51
N GLN A 322 -6.88 -11.64 16.99
CA GLN A 322 -6.67 -11.25 18.39
C GLN A 322 -7.50 -12.11 19.36
N ILE A 323 -8.76 -12.43 19.01
CA ILE A 323 -9.61 -13.33 19.80
C ILE A 323 -8.99 -14.72 19.87
N ASN A 324 -8.60 -15.30 18.72
CA ASN A 324 -7.96 -16.62 18.70
C ASN A 324 -6.67 -16.66 19.53
N GLN A 325 -5.87 -15.57 19.51
CA GLN A 325 -4.68 -15.44 20.32
C GLN A 325 -5.03 -15.43 21.83
N LYS A 326 -6.04 -14.65 22.21
CA LYS A 326 -6.55 -14.56 23.59
C LYS A 326 -7.11 -15.90 24.09
N ASP A 327 -7.81 -16.64 23.23
CA ASP A 327 -8.33 -17.97 23.55
C ASP A 327 -7.17 -18.95 23.82
N SER A 328 -6.13 -18.92 22.98
CA SER A 328 -4.92 -19.74 23.20
C SER A 328 -4.17 -19.37 24.49
N ASP A 329 -4.05 -18.07 24.80
CA ASP A 329 -3.47 -17.62 26.06
C ASP A 329 -4.32 -18.05 27.26
N MET A 330 -5.65 -18.03 27.14
CA MET A 330 -6.58 -18.49 28.16
C MET A 330 -6.48 -20.01 28.39
N GLU A 331 -6.30 -20.80 27.34
CA GLU A 331 -6.03 -22.24 27.45
C GLU A 331 -4.71 -22.50 28.20
N ARG A 332 -3.62 -21.79 27.87
CA ARG A 332 -2.34 -21.91 28.61
C ARG A 332 -2.47 -21.50 30.08
N LEU A 333 -3.25 -20.46 30.35
CA LEU A 333 -3.55 -20.03 31.73
C LEU A 333 -4.36 -21.09 32.49
N ALA A 334 -5.33 -21.74 31.83
CA ALA A 334 -6.10 -22.83 32.42
C ALA A 334 -5.20 -24.04 32.73
N GLU A 335 -4.30 -24.41 31.82
CA GLU A 335 -3.32 -25.49 32.04
C GLU A 335 -2.41 -25.18 33.24
N THR A 336 -1.81 -23.99 33.28
CA THR A 336 -0.96 -23.56 34.41
C THR A 336 -1.73 -23.49 35.73
N MET A 337 -3.01 -23.11 35.70
CA MET A 337 -3.86 -23.13 36.90
C MET A 337 -4.10 -24.56 37.40
N VAL A 338 -4.33 -25.52 36.50
CA VAL A 338 -4.46 -26.95 36.86
C VAL A 338 -3.16 -27.48 37.46
N GLU A 339 -2.01 -27.16 36.86
CA GLU A 339 -0.69 -27.56 37.39
C GLU A 339 -0.43 -26.99 38.79
N LEU A 340 -0.73 -25.70 39.00
CA LEU A 340 -0.61 -25.07 40.31
C LEU A 340 -1.55 -25.71 41.34
N GLN A 341 -2.77 -26.03 40.95
CA GLN A 341 -3.76 -26.63 41.84
C GLN A 341 -3.36 -28.07 42.23
N GLN A 342 -2.76 -28.84 41.32
CA GLN A 342 -2.15 -30.13 41.63
C GLN A 342 -0.94 -29.97 42.58
N SER A 343 -0.08 -28.97 42.34
CA SER A 343 1.06 -28.67 43.21
C SER A 343 0.63 -28.30 44.63
N VAL A 344 -0.40 -27.47 44.78
CA VAL A 344 -0.99 -27.12 46.08
C VAL A 344 -1.51 -28.36 46.79
N SER A 345 -2.30 -29.20 46.08
CA SER A 345 -2.82 -30.45 46.65
C SER A 345 -1.70 -31.39 47.13
N SER A 346 -0.61 -31.50 46.35
CA SER A 346 0.57 -32.28 46.75
C SER A 346 1.25 -31.70 48.00
N LYS A 347 1.36 -30.37 48.09
CA LYS A 347 1.95 -29.71 49.28
C LYS A 347 1.06 -29.82 50.51
N ASP A 348 -0.26 -29.78 50.36
CA ASP A 348 -1.20 -29.99 51.45
C ASP A 348 -1.09 -31.42 52.01
N GLN A 349 -0.90 -32.42 51.15
CA GLN A 349 -0.62 -33.79 51.58
C GLN A 349 0.70 -33.89 52.36
N GLU A 350 1.78 -33.28 51.85
CA GLU A 350 3.08 -33.24 52.53
C GLU A 350 2.97 -32.54 53.90
N LEU A 351 2.20 -31.45 53.98
CA LEU A 351 1.96 -30.72 55.22
C LEU A 351 1.18 -31.56 56.25
N HIS A 352 0.18 -32.33 55.80
CA HIS A 352 -0.54 -33.28 56.67
C HIS A 352 0.37 -34.39 57.20
N GLU A 353 1.25 -34.94 56.36
CA GLU A 353 2.23 -35.95 56.78
C GLU A 353 3.18 -35.38 57.84
N LEU A 354 3.67 -34.14 57.64
CA LEU A 354 4.52 -33.43 58.60
C LEU A 354 3.78 -33.12 59.91
N GLN A 355 2.51 -32.73 59.86
CA GLN A 355 1.69 -32.54 61.05
C GLN A 355 1.57 -33.83 61.86
N LYS A 356 1.28 -34.96 61.19
CA LYS A 356 1.20 -36.27 61.84
C LYS A 356 2.53 -36.67 62.49
N GLN A 357 3.65 -36.46 61.80
CA GLN A 357 4.99 -36.70 62.39
C GLN A 357 5.24 -35.81 63.61
N THR A 358 4.75 -34.57 63.58
CA THR A 358 4.87 -33.64 64.73
C THR A 358 4.03 -34.11 65.91
N GLU A 359 2.80 -34.60 65.67
CA GLU A 359 1.95 -35.20 66.71
C GLU A 359 2.59 -36.45 67.33
N GLU A 360 3.16 -37.33 66.50
CA GLU A 360 3.90 -38.51 66.97
C GLU A 360 5.12 -38.13 67.82
N MET A 361 5.90 -37.12 67.41
CA MET A 361 7.01 -36.61 68.21
C MET A 361 6.55 -35.98 69.53
N MET A 362 5.44 -35.24 69.54
CA MET A 362 4.88 -34.69 70.79
C MET A 362 4.47 -35.80 71.76
N LEU A 363 3.89 -36.90 71.26
CA LEU A 363 3.54 -38.06 72.09
C LEU A 363 4.79 -38.73 72.68
N GLN A 364 5.83 -38.94 71.86
CA GLN A 364 7.12 -39.46 72.33
C GLN A 364 7.78 -38.55 73.37
N PHE A 365 7.68 -37.23 73.20
CA PHE A 365 8.16 -36.27 74.19
C PHE A 365 7.44 -36.43 75.53
N ALA A 366 6.11 -36.56 75.51
CA ALA A 366 5.32 -36.77 76.73
C ALA A 366 5.69 -38.09 77.43
N GLU A 367 5.89 -39.17 76.68
CA GLU A 367 6.37 -40.46 77.23
C GLU A 367 7.75 -40.31 77.89
N LYS A 368 8.70 -39.64 77.22
CA LYS A 368 10.04 -39.41 77.78
C LYS A 368 10.03 -38.48 78.99
N GLU A 369 9.13 -37.50 79.04
CA GLU A 369 8.95 -36.65 80.21
C GLU A 369 8.40 -37.43 81.40
N THR A 370 7.49 -38.39 81.19
CA THR A 370 7.03 -39.30 82.24
C THR A 370 8.13 -40.24 82.74
N GLU A 371 8.91 -40.85 81.84
CA GLU A 371 10.07 -41.67 82.22
C GLU A 371 11.09 -40.88 83.06
N MET A 372 11.39 -39.63 82.66
CA MET A 372 12.29 -38.77 83.44
C MET A 372 11.75 -38.46 84.84
N LYS A 373 10.43 -38.28 84.97
CA LYS A 373 9.81 -38.04 86.27
C LYS A 373 9.92 -39.27 87.18
N GLU A 374 9.67 -40.47 86.65
CA GLU A 374 9.84 -41.72 87.40
C GLU A 374 11.29 -41.96 87.84
N ILE A 375 12.27 -41.67 86.97
CA ILE A 375 13.69 -41.76 87.32
C ILE A 375 14.05 -40.77 88.43
N ARG A 376 13.50 -39.55 88.40
CA ARG A 376 13.74 -38.54 89.43
C ARG A 376 13.18 -38.97 90.78
N ASP A 377 11.96 -39.51 90.83
CA ASP A 377 11.32 -40.01 92.05
C ASP A 377 12.08 -41.21 92.64
N LEU A 378 12.60 -42.11 91.79
CA LEU A 378 13.47 -43.22 92.21
C LEU A 378 14.80 -42.73 92.80
N ALA A 379 15.41 -41.71 92.19
CA ALA A 379 16.65 -41.12 92.70
C ALA A 379 16.44 -40.45 94.07
N GLU A 380 15.32 -39.74 94.26
CA GLU A 380 14.97 -39.09 95.53
C GLU A 380 14.78 -40.11 96.66
N ASN A 381 14.06 -41.20 96.37
CA ASN A 381 13.89 -42.30 97.34
C ASN A 381 15.23 -42.97 97.69
N ALA A 382 16.10 -43.21 96.72
CA ALA A 382 17.43 -43.77 96.97
C ALA A 382 18.29 -42.83 97.83
N THR A 383 18.20 -41.51 97.64
CA THR A 383 18.90 -40.54 98.51
C THR A 383 18.38 -40.55 99.94
N LEU A 384 17.06 -40.68 100.15
CA LEU A 384 16.47 -40.76 101.49
C LEU A 384 16.91 -42.03 102.23
N GLU A 385 16.91 -43.18 101.55
CA GLU A 385 17.43 -44.42 102.14
C GLU A 385 18.92 -44.32 102.49
N LYS A 386 19.72 -43.66 101.63
CA LYS A 386 21.15 -43.42 101.92
C LYS A 386 21.34 -42.65 103.22
N THR A 387 20.65 -41.51 103.41
CA THR A 387 20.75 -40.73 104.66
C THR A 387 20.38 -41.54 105.90
N LYS A 388 19.37 -42.42 105.79
CA LYS A 388 18.93 -43.27 106.90
C LYS A 388 19.96 -44.33 107.29
N ILE A 389 20.68 -44.88 106.30
CA ILE A 389 21.77 -45.83 106.55
C ILE A 389 23.00 -45.12 107.13
N GLU A 390 23.32 -43.91 106.66
CA GLU A 390 24.41 -43.10 107.22
C GLU A 390 24.21 -42.80 108.71
N GLU A 391 23.00 -42.42 109.14
CA GLU A 391 22.66 -42.24 110.56
C GLU A 391 22.84 -43.54 111.37
N GLN A 392 22.37 -44.68 110.85
CA GLN A 392 22.52 -45.98 111.54
C GLN A 392 23.98 -46.42 111.69
N ILE A 393 24.84 -46.11 110.73
CA ILE A 393 26.27 -46.41 110.81
C ILE A 393 26.93 -45.54 111.89
N LEU A 394 26.59 -44.26 111.97
CA LEU A 394 27.11 -43.34 112.97
C LEU A 394 26.75 -43.78 114.40
N ASP A 395 25.48 -44.11 114.63
CA ASP A 395 25.01 -44.65 115.92
C ASP A 395 25.76 -45.93 116.33
N LYS A 396 26.04 -46.82 115.36
CA LYS A 396 26.77 -48.06 115.61
C LYS A 396 28.27 -47.82 115.85
N GLN A 397 28.86 -46.80 115.25
CA GLN A 397 30.25 -46.40 115.53
C GLN A 397 30.40 -45.84 116.94
N ASP A 398 29.45 -45.02 117.40
CA ASP A 398 29.41 -44.49 118.76
C ASP A 398 29.26 -45.63 119.79
N GLU A 399 28.40 -46.63 119.52
CA GLU A 399 28.30 -47.83 120.36
C GLU A 399 29.63 -48.61 120.45
N ILE A 400 30.38 -48.71 119.35
CA ILE A 400 31.69 -49.38 119.33
C ILE A 400 32.70 -48.63 120.20
N GLU A 401 32.76 -47.30 120.09
CA GLU A 401 33.66 -46.48 120.90
C GLU A 401 33.36 -46.61 122.40
N ASP A 402 32.08 -46.57 122.78
CA ASP A 402 31.67 -46.70 124.19
C ASP A 402 32.03 -48.10 124.75
N ILE A 403 31.84 -49.16 123.96
CA ILE A 403 32.24 -50.53 124.35
C ILE A 403 33.77 -50.64 124.48
N LYS A 404 34.54 -50.04 123.55
CA LYS A 404 36.01 -50.04 123.62
C LYS A 404 36.52 -49.33 124.87
N ALA A 405 35.93 -48.19 125.23
CA ALA A 405 36.28 -47.45 126.45
C ALA A 405 36.03 -48.29 127.72
N ARG A 406 34.84 -48.90 127.84
CA ARG A 406 34.50 -49.77 128.99
C ARG A 406 35.38 -51.01 129.09
N LEU A 407 35.80 -51.57 127.95
CA LEU A 407 36.73 -52.69 127.89
C LEU A 407 38.12 -52.29 128.41
N ALA A 408 38.62 -51.12 128.00
CA ALA A 408 39.92 -50.61 128.45
C ALA A 408 39.93 -50.36 129.96
N GLU A 409 38.88 -49.71 130.49
CA GLU A 409 38.71 -49.47 131.92
C GLU A 409 38.70 -50.77 132.73
N SER A 410 37.87 -51.75 132.32
CA SER A 410 37.77 -53.05 133.00
C SER A 410 39.09 -53.84 132.96
N LYS A 411 39.90 -53.70 131.90
CA LYS A 411 41.24 -54.31 131.81
C LYS A 411 42.22 -53.68 132.79
N GLU A 412 42.21 -52.37 132.95
CA GLU A 412 43.10 -51.69 133.90
C GLU A 412 42.68 -51.95 135.36
N GLU A 413 41.37 -52.00 135.65
CA GLU A 413 40.84 -52.48 136.94
C GLU A 413 41.28 -53.91 137.27
N LEU A 414 41.23 -54.83 136.29
CA LEU A 414 41.70 -56.20 136.48
C LEU A 414 43.21 -56.25 136.75
N LYS A 415 44.00 -55.43 136.06
CA LYS A 415 45.45 -55.37 136.21
C LYS A 415 45.84 -54.82 137.58
N THR A 416 45.22 -53.72 138.01
CA THR A 416 45.44 -53.11 139.32
C THR A 416 45.05 -54.05 140.46
N THR A 417 43.85 -54.66 140.41
CA THR A 417 43.44 -55.65 141.43
C THR A 417 44.36 -56.87 141.49
N LYS A 418 44.83 -57.39 140.35
CA LYS A 418 45.86 -58.45 140.31
C LYS A 418 47.19 -58.02 140.96
N GLN A 419 47.65 -56.80 140.68
CA GLN A 419 48.88 -56.27 141.27
C GLN A 419 48.75 -56.07 142.77
N THR A 420 47.62 -55.55 143.25
CA THR A 420 47.35 -55.41 144.69
C THR A 420 47.34 -56.77 145.37
N LEU A 421 46.70 -57.78 144.77
CA LEU A 421 46.72 -59.16 145.28
C LEU A 421 48.16 -59.71 145.39
N ASP A 422 48.97 -59.59 144.33
CA ASP A 422 50.35 -60.11 144.31
C ASP A 422 51.26 -59.39 145.32
N VAL A 423 51.10 -58.07 145.50
CA VAL A 423 51.84 -57.31 146.52
C VAL A 423 51.46 -57.75 147.93
N MET A 424 50.16 -57.87 148.21
CA MET A 424 49.66 -58.29 149.53
C MET A 424 50.04 -59.75 149.85
N GLU A 425 50.09 -60.61 148.85
CA GLU A 425 50.51 -62.01 148.99
C GLU A 425 52.01 -62.14 149.28
N LYS A 426 52.87 -61.37 148.60
CA LYS A 426 54.33 -61.34 148.86
C LYS A 426 54.70 -60.71 150.20
N GLN A 427 53.90 -59.75 150.70
CA GLN A 427 54.14 -59.09 151.99
C GLN A 427 53.63 -59.89 153.18
N GLY A 428 52.87 -60.98 152.96
CA GLY A 428 52.33 -61.84 154.03
C GLY A 428 51.32 -61.16 154.95
N THR A 429 50.81 -59.98 154.58
CA THR A 429 49.90 -59.15 155.37
C THR A 429 48.43 -59.43 155.11
N MET A 430 48.10 -60.44 154.30
CA MET A 430 46.74 -60.72 153.83
C MET A 430 46.10 -61.89 154.58
N THR A 431 44.88 -61.69 155.07
CA THR A 431 44.09 -62.76 155.68
C THR A 431 43.41 -63.62 154.61
N SER A 432 43.08 -64.88 154.95
CA SER A 432 42.48 -65.82 154.00
C SER A 432 41.13 -65.35 153.43
N GLU A 433 40.38 -64.55 154.20
CA GLU A 433 39.10 -63.96 153.79
C GLU A 433 39.30 -62.87 152.72
N GLU A 434 40.29 -61.99 152.91
CA GLU A 434 40.61 -60.91 151.96
C GLU A 434 41.14 -61.47 150.64
N LYS A 435 41.98 -62.51 150.70
CA LYS A 435 42.45 -63.22 149.50
C LYS A 435 41.29 -63.79 148.69
N TYR A 436 40.34 -64.43 149.35
CA TYR A 436 39.15 -64.98 148.69
C TYR A 436 38.30 -63.88 148.04
N GLN A 437 38.15 -62.73 148.70
CA GLN A 437 37.38 -61.62 148.16
C GLN A 437 38.03 -61.02 146.90
N TYR A 438 39.35 -60.82 146.90
CA TYR A 438 40.07 -60.37 145.71
C TYR A 438 40.04 -61.40 144.57
N GLU A 439 40.16 -62.70 144.88
CA GLU A 439 40.02 -63.76 143.88
C GLU A 439 38.61 -63.78 143.27
N LEU A 440 37.57 -63.55 144.07
CA LEU A 440 36.19 -63.46 143.62
C LEU A 440 35.97 -62.24 142.72
N ASP A 441 36.54 -61.08 143.08
CA ASP A 441 36.40 -59.86 142.28
C ASP A 441 37.23 -59.94 140.98
N ILE A 442 38.39 -60.61 140.98
CA ILE A 442 39.12 -60.98 139.77
C ILE A 442 38.26 -61.90 138.87
N GLN A 443 37.54 -62.87 139.42
CA GLN A 443 36.63 -63.70 138.62
C GLN A 443 35.48 -62.90 138.01
N LYS A 444 34.86 -61.96 138.76
CA LYS A 444 33.80 -61.10 138.24
C LYS A 444 34.32 -60.19 137.11
N LEU A 445 35.49 -59.58 137.29
CA LEU A 445 36.13 -58.74 136.28
C LEU A 445 36.48 -59.55 135.03
N ARG A 446 36.99 -60.78 135.17
CA ARG A 446 37.21 -61.68 134.02
C ARG A 446 35.92 -61.96 133.25
N LYS A 447 34.80 -62.26 133.94
CA LYS A 447 33.50 -62.46 133.27
C LYS A 447 33.00 -61.21 132.56
N LYS A 448 33.21 -60.02 133.13
CA LYS A 448 32.83 -58.74 132.53
C LYS A 448 33.67 -58.42 131.28
N ILE A 449 34.97 -58.73 131.32
CA ILE A 449 35.87 -58.63 130.17
C ILE A 449 35.47 -59.63 129.07
N ASP A 450 35.22 -60.90 129.41
CA ASP A 450 34.79 -61.91 128.44
C ASP A 450 33.47 -61.54 127.77
N TYR A 451 32.50 -61.02 128.53
CA TYR A 451 31.24 -60.53 127.97
C TYR A 451 31.48 -59.37 127.01
N SER A 452 32.24 -58.36 127.43
CA SER A 452 32.54 -57.19 126.60
C SER A 452 33.33 -57.56 125.34
N GLN A 453 34.25 -58.53 125.42
CA GLN A 453 35.00 -59.04 124.27
C GLN A 453 34.11 -59.82 123.29
N ARG A 454 33.15 -60.61 123.79
CA ARG A 454 32.18 -61.29 122.92
C ARG A 454 31.26 -60.31 122.22
N THR A 455 30.79 -59.29 122.94
CA THR A 455 29.95 -58.23 122.35
C THR A 455 30.74 -57.42 121.32
N LEU A 456 32.00 -57.06 121.61
CA LEU A 456 32.87 -56.37 120.65
C LEU A 456 33.11 -57.23 119.40
N LYS A 457 33.44 -58.52 119.56
CA LYS A 457 33.59 -59.45 118.42
C LYS A 457 32.30 -59.61 117.60
N SER A 458 31.14 -59.62 118.26
CA SER A 458 29.84 -59.69 117.58
C SER A 458 29.59 -58.44 116.72
N VAL A 459 29.99 -57.27 117.21
CA VAL A 459 29.79 -55.99 116.49
C VAL A 459 30.86 -55.80 115.40
N GLU A 460 32.10 -56.20 115.62
CA GLU A 460 33.15 -56.23 114.60
C GLU A 460 32.86 -57.25 113.49
N ALA A 461 32.24 -58.39 113.82
CA ALA A 461 31.81 -59.38 112.83
C ALA A 461 30.72 -58.83 111.89
N PHE A 462 29.83 -57.96 112.38
CA PHE A 462 28.79 -57.33 111.56
C PHE A 462 29.37 -56.47 110.44
N LEU A 463 30.48 -55.76 110.68
CA LEU A 463 31.19 -54.95 109.68
C LEU A 463 32.01 -55.81 108.68
N ASN A 464 32.40 -57.02 109.05
CA ASN A 464 33.19 -57.94 108.21
C ASN A 464 32.34 -58.94 107.39
N THR A 465 31.04 -59.06 107.69
CA THR A 465 30.13 -59.96 106.96
C THR A 465 29.44 -59.35 105.75
N ASP A 466 29.54 -58.03 105.53
CA ASP A 466 28.96 -57.39 104.35
C ASP A 466 29.85 -57.64 103.10
N PRO A 467 29.37 -58.38 102.09
CA PRO A 467 30.13 -58.68 100.88
C PRO A 467 30.59 -57.41 100.13
N LYS A 468 29.87 -56.29 100.28
CA LYS A 468 30.19 -55.02 99.64
C LYS A 468 31.53 -54.47 100.13
N TYR A 469 31.72 -54.35 101.45
CA TYR A 469 32.96 -53.78 102.01
C TYR A 469 34.13 -54.77 102.01
N ARG A 470 33.84 -56.08 101.93
CA ARG A 470 34.88 -57.11 101.77
C ARG A 470 35.64 -57.00 100.45
N ILE A 471 35.06 -56.37 99.41
CA ILE A 471 35.75 -56.03 98.15
C ILE A 471 36.99 -55.17 98.43
N LEU A 472 36.89 -54.19 99.35
CA LEU A 472 37.99 -53.27 99.65
C LEU A 472 39.17 -53.99 100.31
N TYR A 473 38.89 -54.94 101.21
CA TYR A 473 39.93 -55.78 101.84
C TYR A 473 40.57 -56.73 100.83
N ILE A 474 39.78 -57.38 99.97
CA ILE A 474 40.28 -58.26 98.91
C ILE A 474 41.21 -57.49 97.95
N LEU A 475 40.82 -56.29 97.50
CA LEU A 475 41.65 -55.50 96.59
C LEU A 475 42.99 -55.09 97.24
N ASN A 476 42.99 -54.85 98.55
CA ASN A 476 44.19 -54.51 99.31
C ASN A 476 45.12 -55.72 99.51
N ASP A 477 44.56 -56.90 99.81
CA ASP A 477 45.33 -58.13 100.06
C ASP A 477 46.07 -58.64 98.82
N PHE A 478 45.46 -58.52 97.64
CA PHE A 478 46.04 -59.03 96.40
C PHE A 478 47.05 -58.08 95.74
N GLN A 479 47.11 -56.80 96.17
CA GLN A 479 48.02 -55.75 95.67
C GLN A 479 48.12 -55.66 94.13
N ARG A 480 47.07 -56.08 93.42
CA ARG A 480 46.96 -56.04 91.96
C ARG A 480 45.51 -55.72 91.56
N PRO A 481 45.29 -55.13 90.37
CA PRO A 481 43.93 -54.98 89.84
C PRO A 481 43.28 -56.35 89.66
N LEU A 482 42.05 -56.49 90.14
CA LEU A 482 41.24 -57.70 89.97
C LEU A 482 40.15 -57.43 88.93
N VAL A 483 39.83 -58.44 88.12
CA VAL A 483 38.66 -58.34 87.22
C VAL A 483 37.38 -58.67 87.97
N LYS A 484 36.27 -58.07 87.54
CA LYS A 484 34.92 -58.27 88.12
C LYS A 484 34.57 -59.74 88.37
N GLU A 485 34.91 -60.63 87.42
CA GLU A 485 34.71 -62.08 87.49
C GLU A 485 35.50 -62.73 88.65
N GLU A 486 36.71 -62.26 88.94
CA GLU A 486 37.54 -62.74 90.06
C GLU A 486 36.94 -62.31 91.41
N ILE A 487 36.46 -61.06 91.50
CA ILE A 487 35.83 -60.52 92.72
C ILE A 487 34.54 -61.28 93.05
N SER A 488 33.70 -61.52 92.05
CA SER A 488 32.48 -62.33 92.18
C SER A 488 32.77 -63.73 92.72
N LYS A 489 33.83 -64.40 92.21
CA LYS A 489 34.26 -65.72 92.67
C LYS A 489 34.84 -65.70 94.09
N LEU A 490 35.68 -64.72 94.42
CA LEU A 490 36.32 -64.61 95.75
C LEU A 490 35.30 -64.33 96.86
N LEU A 491 34.21 -63.62 96.53
CA LEU A 491 33.12 -63.33 97.46
C LEU A 491 31.99 -64.35 97.43
N ASN A 492 32.02 -65.31 96.48
CA ASN A 492 30.98 -66.29 96.27
C ASN A 492 29.59 -65.67 96.06
N ILE A 493 29.50 -64.63 95.24
CA ILE A 493 28.25 -63.90 94.90
C ILE A 493 28.05 -63.82 93.38
N PRO A 494 26.80 -63.73 92.86
CA PRO A 494 26.53 -63.57 91.43
C PRO A 494 27.21 -62.32 90.84
N GLU A 495 27.58 -62.40 89.56
CA GLU A 495 28.37 -61.36 88.91
C GLU A 495 27.59 -60.03 88.77
N GLU A 496 26.25 -60.09 88.66
CA GLU A 496 25.41 -58.89 88.64
C GLU A 496 25.42 -58.16 89.99
N VAL A 497 25.45 -58.93 91.09
CA VAL A 497 25.50 -58.38 92.45
C VAL A 497 26.89 -57.78 92.72
N ALA A 498 27.95 -58.47 92.30
CA ALA A 498 29.30 -57.91 92.34
C ALA A 498 29.40 -56.61 91.51
N ALA A 499 28.79 -56.57 90.31
CA ALA A 499 28.73 -55.38 89.47
C ALA A 499 28.14 -54.19 90.20
N LYS A 500 27.01 -54.42 90.89
CA LYS A 500 26.30 -53.40 91.64
C LYS A 500 27.17 -52.85 92.77
N TYR A 501 27.81 -53.72 93.55
CA TYR A 501 28.72 -53.30 94.62
C TYR A 501 29.94 -52.54 94.10
N ILE A 502 30.53 -52.98 92.98
CA ILE A 502 31.64 -52.28 92.33
C ILE A 502 31.20 -50.90 91.85
N TYR A 503 30.06 -50.80 91.18
CA TYR A 503 29.53 -49.52 90.73
C TYR A 503 29.29 -48.56 91.91
N GLU A 504 28.69 -49.04 93.00
CA GLU A 504 28.48 -48.24 94.21
C GLU A 504 29.82 -47.80 94.83
N LEU A 505 30.80 -48.69 94.97
CA LEU A 505 32.11 -48.35 95.54
C LEU A 505 32.92 -47.37 94.66
N ASP A 506 32.82 -47.49 93.34
CA ASP A 506 33.44 -46.56 92.37
C ASP A 506 32.76 -45.19 92.40
N TYR A 507 31.43 -45.17 92.49
CA TYR A 507 30.65 -43.95 92.67
C TYR A 507 31.04 -43.19 93.95
N PHE A 508 31.32 -43.91 95.05
CA PHE A 508 31.82 -43.31 96.29
C PHE A 508 33.34 -43.05 96.28
N GLY A 509 34.05 -43.40 95.21
CA GLY A 509 35.47 -43.12 95.03
C GLY A 509 36.42 -44.00 95.85
N TYR A 510 35.95 -45.14 96.38
CA TYR A 510 36.77 -46.09 97.15
C TYR A 510 37.57 -47.06 96.28
N ILE A 511 37.15 -47.22 95.02
CA ILE A 511 37.83 -48.00 94.00
C ILE A 511 37.81 -47.21 92.70
N LYS A 512 38.59 -47.66 91.72
CA LYS A 512 38.63 -47.10 90.37
C LYS A 512 38.53 -48.23 89.34
N GLN A 513 37.70 -48.01 88.33
CA GLN A 513 37.49 -48.95 87.23
C GLN A 513 38.30 -48.53 86.00
N ASN A 514 39.15 -49.43 85.48
CA ASN A 514 39.87 -49.26 84.22
C ASN A 514 39.50 -50.38 83.25
N ILE A 515 39.17 -50.05 82.00
CA ILE A 515 38.86 -51.04 80.97
C ILE A 515 40.13 -51.35 80.19
N VAL A 516 40.66 -52.57 80.35
CA VAL A 516 41.86 -53.04 79.64
C VAL A 516 41.53 -54.33 78.91
N SER A 517 41.73 -54.35 77.60
CA SER A 517 41.46 -55.51 76.72
C SER A 517 40.03 -56.10 76.86
N GLY A 518 39.03 -55.22 76.99
CA GLY A 518 37.62 -55.62 77.07
C GLY A 518 37.17 -56.18 78.41
N LYS A 519 38.03 -56.19 79.44
CA LYS A 519 37.68 -56.56 80.82
C LYS A 519 37.82 -55.37 81.76
N THR A 520 36.87 -55.22 82.67
CA THR A 520 36.90 -54.16 83.70
C THR A 520 37.80 -54.59 84.86
N GLN A 521 38.97 -53.95 84.96
CA GLN A 521 39.91 -54.09 86.07
C GLN A 521 39.59 -53.08 87.15
N ILE A 522 39.64 -53.52 88.40
CA ILE A 522 39.22 -52.76 89.58
C ILE A 522 40.43 -52.62 90.50
N GLU A 523 40.76 -51.39 90.88
CA GLU A 523 41.86 -51.05 91.78
C GLU A 523 41.34 -50.25 92.99
N ALA A 524 41.86 -50.49 94.19
CA ALA A 524 41.51 -49.68 95.36
C ALA A 524 42.18 -48.29 95.29
N THR A 525 41.43 -47.22 95.56
CA THR A 525 41.95 -45.84 95.59
C THR A 525 42.40 -45.39 96.98
N ALA A 526 42.02 -46.13 98.02
CA ALA A 526 42.40 -45.88 99.42
C ALA A 526 43.22 -47.05 99.99
N LEU A 527 44.40 -46.76 100.54
CA LEU A 527 45.19 -47.71 101.34
C LEU A 527 44.47 -47.91 102.68
N LEU A 528 43.72 -49.01 102.81
CA LEU A 528 43.24 -49.47 104.11
C LEU A 528 44.41 -50.16 104.80
N THR A 529 44.83 -49.69 105.96
CA THR A 529 45.78 -50.43 106.80
C THR A 529 45.10 -51.75 107.20
N PRO A 530 45.63 -52.93 106.84
CA PRO A 530 45.00 -54.18 107.23
C PRO A 530 44.96 -54.27 108.77
N PRO A 531 43.90 -54.85 109.35
CA PRO A 531 43.94 -55.18 110.77
C PRO A 531 45.10 -56.16 110.97
N LEU A 532 46.02 -55.81 111.88
CA LEU A 532 47.13 -56.67 112.30
C LEU A 532 46.60 -58.10 112.49
N SER A 533 47.01 -59.00 111.60
CA SER A 533 46.89 -60.43 111.86
C SER A 533 47.72 -60.71 113.11
N TYR A 534 47.06 -60.85 114.25
CA TYR A 534 47.69 -61.52 115.38
C TYR A 534 47.81 -62.99 114.96
N GLU A 535 48.98 -63.34 114.41
CA GLU A 535 49.42 -64.72 114.36
C GLU A 535 49.33 -65.28 115.78
N GLU A 536 48.69 -66.44 115.90
CA GLU A 536 48.72 -67.25 117.10
C GLU A 536 50.17 -67.65 117.39
N GLU A 537 50.88 -66.90 118.23
CA GLU A 537 52.05 -67.43 118.91
C GLU A 537 51.57 -68.43 119.98
N SER A 538 51.51 -69.68 119.55
CA SER A 538 51.53 -70.82 120.45
C SER A 538 52.91 -70.94 121.09
N GLU A 539 53.04 -70.68 122.39
CA GLU A 539 54.07 -71.34 123.19
C GLU A 539 53.41 -72.18 124.29
N LYS A 540 53.55 -73.49 124.09
CA LYS A 540 53.35 -74.53 125.08
C LYS A 540 54.63 -74.66 125.92
N ALA A 541 54.40 -74.98 127.19
CA ALA A 541 55.24 -75.80 128.08
C ALA A 541 56.45 -75.14 128.76
N GLU A 542 56.29 -74.92 130.07
CA GLU A 542 57.19 -75.54 131.04
C GLU A 542 56.38 -76.30 132.09
N THR A 543 56.59 -77.61 132.12
CA THR A 543 56.25 -78.56 133.19
C THR A 543 57.37 -78.63 134.22
N THR A 544 57.06 -79.20 135.40
CA THR A 544 57.94 -79.77 136.43
C THR A 544 58.69 -78.84 137.39
N ALA A 545 58.05 -78.46 138.51
CA ALA A 545 58.26 -79.04 139.85
C ALA A 545 57.20 -78.49 140.82
#